data_AF-A0A6M5YRK7-F1
#
_entry.id   AF-A0A6M5YRK7-F1
#
_cell.length_a   1.000
_cell.length_b   1.000
_cell.length_c   1.000
_cell.angle_alpha   90.00
_cell.angle_beta   90.00
_cell.angle_gamma   90.00
#
_symmetry.space_group_name_H-M   'P 1'
#
loop_
_entity.id
_entity.type
_entity.pdbx_description
1 polymer ?
#
loop_
_entity_poly.entity_id
_entity_poly.type
_entity_poly.pdbx_seq_one_letter_code
_entity_poly.pdbx_strand_id
1 'polypeptide(L)'
;MRSRFLAGSVLAVALTLAPARGDDPKLVTKIAFGSCVDQAKPVPIFDAMAATRPDLLLLTGDNIYADLDRARKVTPDVIREKYQLMAKVPGFIKLKAASGQVLATWDDHDYGKNDAGAEWEHKDGAQKEFHDFFGTPPDDPRRQQKGVYHARVFGPVGKRVQVILLDTRYFRSPLKRGAADPKTRVTPYVPNTDEGATVLGDEQWKWLEEQLKKPAEVRLLVSSIQVVADEHPFEKWANFPKEREKLYALLNSTRANGVLILSGDRHLADVSVDTKSIGYPLYDATSSGFNQASKTWRAPEKNSYRVAGMPYGDNFGLVTIDWSGADPRLTVQIRDEDGDTTCGFKVRLGTLKGAGPPVKLPDGVLSPADAAKKTGGTVTVQFVVRSVGGKANLYLNSDPDYRAKDNFAVVVPVKLQTGKWEKAGADTFLGKTVRATGKVNTNKQGAVQLEVTEEKDLEIVKQ
;
A
#
# COMPACT_ATOMS: atom_id res chain seq x y z
N MET A 1 -34.65 46.28 68.35
CA MET A 1 -33.88 46.37 67.10
C MET A 1 -33.62 44.95 66.60
N ARG A 2 -34.26 44.54 65.50
CA ARG A 2 -34.17 43.17 64.93
C ARG A 2 -32.88 43.03 64.12
N SER A 3 -31.99 42.11 64.49
CA SER A 3 -30.87 41.69 63.63
C SER A 3 -31.35 40.62 62.65
N ARG A 4 -31.02 40.80 61.37
CA ARG A 4 -31.24 39.83 60.30
C ARG A 4 -29.92 39.12 60.03
N PHE A 5 -29.86 37.81 60.27
CA PHE A 5 -28.82 36.94 59.73
C PHE A 5 -29.25 36.52 58.32
N LEU A 6 -28.44 36.85 57.31
CA LEU A 6 -28.54 36.29 55.98
C LEU A 6 -27.87 34.91 55.98
N ALA A 7 -28.64 33.85 55.71
CA ALA A 7 -28.11 32.55 55.36
C ALA A 7 -27.76 32.56 53.86
N GLY A 8 -26.48 32.48 53.53
CA GLY A 8 -26.00 32.27 52.16
C GLY A 8 -26.04 30.78 51.82
N SER A 9 -26.89 30.39 50.88
CA SER A 9 -26.89 29.04 50.31
C SER A 9 -25.74 28.90 49.31
N VAL A 10 -24.76 28.05 49.62
CA VAL A 10 -23.72 27.64 48.67
C VAL A 10 -24.31 26.53 47.79
N LEU A 11 -24.59 26.84 46.53
CA LEU A 11 -25.01 25.87 45.53
C LEU A 11 -23.77 25.10 45.04
N ALA A 12 -23.56 23.89 45.54
CA ALA A 12 -22.53 22.99 45.03
C ALA A 12 -22.98 22.44 43.66
N VAL A 13 -22.43 22.98 42.58
CA VAL A 13 -22.60 22.43 41.23
C VAL A 13 -21.68 21.21 41.12
N ALA A 14 -22.25 20.02 41.26
CA ALA A 14 -21.58 18.79 40.90
C ALA A 14 -21.45 18.72 39.37
N LEU A 15 -20.30 19.11 38.82
CA LEU A 15 -19.95 18.78 37.44
C LEU A 15 -19.72 17.27 37.35
N THR A 16 -20.73 16.54 36.91
CA THR A 16 -20.53 15.19 36.37
C THR A 16 -19.76 15.33 35.06
N LEU A 17 -18.44 15.13 35.11
CA LEU A 17 -17.63 14.87 33.92
C LEU A 17 -18.12 13.57 33.31
N ALA A 18 -18.99 13.68 32.30
CA ALA A 18 -19.25 12.57 31.40
C ALA A 18 -17.91 12.22 30.71
N PRO A 19 -17.53 10.93 30.62
CA PRO A 19 -16.39 10.54 29.80
C PRO A 19 -16.66 11.04 28.38
N ALA A 20 -15.64 11.65 27.77
CA ALA A 20 -15.69 11.98 26.35
C ALA A 20 -16.12 10.72 25.59
N ARG A 21 -17.29 10.77 24.96
CA ARG A 21 -17.67 9.77 23.95
C ARG A 21 -16.56 9.79 22.92
N GLY A 22 -15.74 8.75 22.87
CA GLY A 22 -14.74 8.59 21.83
C GLY A 22 -15.45 8.71 20.49
N ASP A 23 -14.96 9.60 19.63
CA ASP A 23 -15.47 9.75 18.27
C ASP A 23 -15.53 8.37 17.62
N ASP A 24 -16.72 7.93 17.22
CA ASP A 24 -16.83 6.74 16.39
C ASP A 24 -15.93 6.93 15.17
N PRO A 25 -14.97 6.02 14.90
CA PRO A 25 -13.98 6.24 13.86
C PRO A 25 -14.68 6.38 12.51
N LYS A 26 -14.60 7.59 11.92
CA LYS A 26 -15.29 7.97 10.69
C LYS A 26 -15.09 6.91 9.60
N LEU A 27 -16.19 6.33 9.12
CA LEU A 27 -16.18 5.38 8.01
C LEU A 27 -15.75 6.10 6.73
N VAL A 28 -14.69 5.60 6.08
CA VAL A 28 -14.18 6.14 4.83
C VAL A 28 -14.80 5.39 3.66
N THR A 29 -15.37 6.11 2.72
CA THR A 29 -16.01 5.55 1.52
C THR A 29 -15.50 6.18 0.22
N LYS A 30 -14.94 7.38 0.29
CA LYS A 30 -14.48 8.13 -0.89
C LYS A 30 -13.14 8.80 -0.63
N ILE A 31 -12.15 8.50 -1.45
CA ILE A 31 -10.80 9.07 -1.38
C ILE A 31 -10.45 9.67 -2.73
N ALA A 32 -10.10 10.95 -2.78
CA ALA A 32 -9.53 11.58 -3.96
C ALA A 32 -8.00 11.60 -3.84
N PHE A 33 -7.27 11.41 -4.94
CA PHE A 33 -5.80 11.47 -4.94
C PHE A 33 -5.21 12.03 -6.23
N GLY A 34 -3.96 12.48 -6.16
CA GLY A 34 -3.16 12.83 -7.33
C GLY A 34 -1.93 13.68 -6.99
N SER A 35 -1.19 14.11 -8.01
CA SER A 35 0.04 14.92 -7.90
C SER A 35 0.20 15.95 -9.02
N CYS A 36 1.28 16.73 -8.92
CA CYS A 36 1.81 17.59 -9.98
C CYS A 36 0.95 18.82 -10.27
N VAL A 37 1.04 19.79 -9.38
CA VAL A 37 0.44 21.12 -9.52
C VAL A 37 1.48 22.23 -9.54
N ASP A 38 1.56 22.95 -10.66
CA ASP A 38 2.20 24.25 -10.70
C ASP A 38 1.23 25.30 -10.19
N GLN A 39 1.47 25.69 -8.95
CA GLN A 39 0.71 26.68 -8.20
C GLN A 39 0.62 28.07 -8.86
N ALA A 40 1.46 28.36 -9.86
CA ALA A 40 1.43 29.63 -10.59
C ALA A 40 0.46 29.63 -11.78
N LYS A 41 -0.16 28.49 -12.11
CA LYS A 41 -1.09 28.34 -13.23
C LYS A 41 -2.51 28.01 -12.75
N PRO A 42 -3.54 28.20 -13.59
CA PRO A 42 -4.88 27.70 -13.30
C PRO A 42 -4.89 26.19 -13.00
N VAL A 43 -5.74 25.77 -12.07
CA VAL A 43 -5.92 24.37 -11.66
C VAL A 43 -7.41 24.00 -11.58
N PRO A 44 -8.16 24.13 -12.70
CA PRO A 44 -9.61 23.90 -12.73
C PRO A 44 -10.03 22.50 -12.26
N ILE A 45 -9.17 21.49 -12.43
CA ILE A 45 -9.45 20.11 -11.98
C ILE A 45 -9.78 20.01 -10.48
N PHE A 46 -9.30 20.95 -9.65
CA PHE A 46 -9.65 20.99 -8.23
C PHE A 46 -11.14 21.23 -7.99
N ASP A 47 -11.86 21.88 -8.90
CA ASP A 47 -13.31 22.03 -8.82
C ASP A 47 -14.03 20.70 -9.00
N ALA A 48 -13.61 19.90 -10.00
CA ALA A 48 -14.13 18.56 -10.22
C ALA A 48 -13.82 17.62 -9.04
N MET A 49 -12.60 17.68 -8.50
CA MET A 49 -12.22 16.96 -7.28
C MET A 49 -13.11 17.36 -6.10
N ALA A 50 -13.33 18.66 -5.88
CA ALA A 50 -14.13 19.17 -4.79
C ALA A 50 -15.60 18.73 -4.90
N ALA A 51 -16.15 18.66 -6.12
CA ALA A 51 -17.51 18.17 -6.38
C ALA A 51 -17.71 16.71 -5.94
N THR A 52 -16.64 15.93 -5.87
CA THR A 52 -16.72 14.56 -5.34
C THR A 52 -16.97 14.52 -3.83
N ARG A 53 -16.64 15.58 -3.07
CA ARG A 53 -16.71 15.64 -1.59
C ARG A 53 -16.03 14.43 -0.93
N PRO A 54 -14.70 14.31 -1.04
CA PRO A 54 -13.99 13.13 -0.56
C PRO A 54 -13.90 13.11 0.97
N ASP A 55 -13.95 11.90 1.56
CA ASP A 55 -13.64 11.72 2.98
C ASP A 55 -12.17 12.01 3.26
N LEU A 56 -11.30 11.61 2.33
CA LEU A 56 -9.85 11.82 2.37
C LEU A 56 -9.36 12.39 1.03
N LEU A 57 -8.51 13.41 1.09
CA LEU A 57 -7.71 13.88 -0.04
C LEU A 57 -6.27 13.46 0.19
N LEU A 58 -5.71 12.69 -0.75
CA LEU A 58 -4.33 12.22 -0.71
C LEU A 58 -3.51 12.94 -1.77
N LEU A 59 -2.61 13.83 -1.37
CA LEU A 59 -1.68 14.43 -2.30
C LEU A 59 -0.42 13.57 -2.35
N THR A 60 -0.12 13.02 -3.52
CA THR A 60 0.90 11.97 -3.66
C THR A 60 2.28 12.52 -3.98
N GLY A 61 2.44 13.84 -4.09
CA GLY A 61 3.71 14.51 -4.41
C GLY A 61 3.51 15.68 -5.38
N ASP A 62 4.57 16.43 -5.66
CA ASP A 62 4.55 17.68 -6.44
C ASP A 62 3.31 18.55 -6.13
N ASN A 63 3.11 18.80 -4.84
CA ASN A 63 2.09 19.69 -4.29
C ASN A 63 2.32 21.17 -4.66
N ILE A 64 3.55 21.48 -5.05
CA ILE A 64 4.10 22.71 -5.58
C ILE A 64 5.30 22.36 -6.48
N TYR A 65 5.69 23.33 -7.30
CA TYR A 65 6.97 23.32 -8.00
C TYR A 65 7.88 24.45 -7.53
N ALA A 66 8.95 24.11 -6.80
CA ALA A 66 9.92 25.07 -6.29
C ALA A 66 11.01 25.48 -7.31
N ASP A 67 11.28 24.64 -8.32
CA ASP A 67 12.47 24.67 -9.17
C ASP A 67 12.18 24.88 -10.67
N LEU A 68 10.94 25.24 -11.05
CA LEU A 68 10.61 25.58 -12.45
C LEU A 68 11.36 26.84 -12.93
N ASP A 69 11.64 27.78 -12.03
CA ASP A 69 12.47 28.95 -12.34
C ASP A 69 13.96 28.58 -12.25
N ARG A 70 14.53 28.19 -13.40
CA ARG A 70 15.93 27.78 -13.51
C ARG A 70 16.94 28.88 -13.21
N ALA A 71 16.52 30.15 -13.17
CA ALA A 71 17.40 31.27 -12.83
C ALA A 71 17.53 31.45 -11.30
N ARG A 72 16.64 30.85 -10.51
CA ARG A 72 16.59 31.01 -9.05
C ARG A 72 17.08 29.73 -8.36
N LYS A 73 18.10 29.86 -7.49
CA LYS A 73 18.50 28.75 -6.62
C LYS A 73 17.36 28.44 -5.64
N VAL A 74 16.93 27.18 -5.58
CA VAL A 74 15.94 26.74 -4.62
C VAL A 74 16.55 26.67 -3.22
N THR A 75 15.86 27.29 -2.27
CA THR A 75 16.16 27.26 -0.83
C THR A 75 14.86 26.98 -0.07
N PRO A 76 14.93 26.68 1.24
CA PRO A 76 13.71 26.53 2.05
C PRO A 76 12.78 27.74 1.99
N ASP A 77 13.30 28.97 1.86
CA ASP A 77 12.45 30.16 1.72
C ASP A 77 11.71 30.19 0.38
N VAL A 78 12.32 29.70 -0.71
CA VAL A 78 11.63 29.54 -2.00
C VAL A 78 10.49 28.52 -1.89
N ILE A 79 10.74 27.40 -1.21
CA ILE A 79 9.74 26.36 -0.96
C ILE A 79 8.58 26.93 -0.14
N ARG A 80 8.87 27.68 0.94
CA ARG A 80 7.86 28.38 1.74
C ARG A 80 7.01 29.33 0.88
N GLU A 81 7.65 30.14 0.03
CA GLU A 81 6.96 31.04 -0.89
C GLU A 81 6.01 30.28 -1.83
N LYS A 82 6.46 29.18 -2.42
CA LYS A 82 5.61 28.36 -3.31
C LYS A 82 4.43 27.75 -2.57
N TYR A 83 4.61 27.26 -1.34
CA TYR A 83 3.50 26.82 -0.51
C TYR A 83 2.53 27.95 -0.17
N GLN A 84 3.02 29.17 0.09
CA GLN A 84 2.15 30.34 0.29
C GLN A 84 1.37 30.72 -0.97
N LEU A 85 1.90 30.47 -2.18
CA LEU A 85 1.16 30.63 -3.42
C LEU A 85 0.07 29.56 -3.53
N MET A 86 0.41 28.29 -3.27
CA MET A 86 -0.55 27.18 -3.28
C MET A 86 -1.71 27.38 -2.30
N ALA A 87 -1.43 27.93 -1.10
CA ALA A 87 -2.46 28.29 -0.11
C ALA A 87 -3.49 29.31 -0.63
N LYS A 88 -3.14 30.09 -1.67
CA LYS A 88 -3.99 31.13 -2.26
C LYS A 88 -4.73 30.63 -3.51
N VAL A 89 -4.45 29.43 -4.01
CA VAL A 89 -5.13 28.87 -5.19
C VAL A 89 -6.61 28.62 -4.83
N PRO A 90 -7.57 29.32 -5.47
CA PRO A 90 -8.98 29.22 -5.07
C PRO A 90 -9.54 27.80 -5.15
N GLY A 91 -9.17 27.05 -6.19
CA GLY A 91 -9.56 25.65 -6.36
C GLY A 91 -9.04 24.77 -5.22
N PHE A 92 -7.81 25.01 -4.75
CA PHE A 92 -7.23 24.23 -3.64
C PHE A 92 -7.92 24.54 -2.31
N ILE A 93 -8.22 25.82 -2.04
CA ILE A 93 -9.00 26.23 -0.86
C ILE A 93 -10.35 25.52 -0.85
N LYS A 94 -11.06 25.54 -1.98
CA LYS A 94 -12.36 24.87 -2.13
C LYS A 94 -12.26 23.35 -1.96
N LEU A 95 -11.27 22.73 -2.60
CA LEU A 95 -11.02 21.28 -2.48
C LEU A 95 -10.71 20.88 -1.05
N LYS A 96 -9.83 21.61 -0.36
CA LYS A 96 -9.50 21.39 1.06
C LYS A 96 -10.74 21.52 1.93
N ALA A 97 -11.58 22.52 1.71
CA ALA A 97 -12.83 22.71 2.45
C ALA A 97 -13.88 21.61 2.16
N ALA A 98 -13.91 21.07 0.95
CA ALA A 98 -14.80 19.98 0.56
C ALA A 98 -14.32 18.59 1.02
N SER A 99 -13.08 18.49 1.53
CA SER A 99 -12.45 17.24 1.93
C SER A 99 -12.51 17.05 3.45
N GLY A 100 -12.78 15.83 3.91
CA GLY A 100 -12.80 15.53 5.35
C GLY A 100 -11.44 15.67 6.02
N GLN A 101 -10.40 15.13 5.39
CA GLN A 101 -9.01 15.28 5.84
C GLN A 101 -8.06 15.27 4.64
N VAL A 102 -7.01 16.11 4.70
CA VAL A 102 -5.91 16.10 3.74
C VAL A 102 -4.72 15.35 4.35
N LEU A 103 -4.18 14.39 3.62
CA LEU A 103 -2.91 13.72 3.91
C LEU A 103 -2.00 13.91 2.69
N ALA A 104 -0.71 14.12 2.90
CA ALA A 104 0.22 14.38 1.81
C ALA A 104 1.58 13.74 2.04
N THR A 105 2.26 13.41 0.96
CA THR A 105 3.72 13.28 0.90
C THR A 105 4.23 14.26 -0.15
N TRP A 106 5.55 14.41 -0.26
CA TRP A 106 6.17 15.20 -1.33
C TRP A 106 6.63 14.34 -2.50
N ASP A 107 6.99 15.02 -3.58
CA ASP A 107 7.95 14.50 -4.56
C ASP A 107 9.13 15.47 -4.73
N ASP A 108 9.96 15.28 -5.75
CA ASP A 108 11.18 16.05 -5.99
C ASP A 108 10.96 17.55 -6.13
N HIS A 109 9.85 18.02 -6.68
CA HIS A 109 9.64 19.46 -6.87
C HIS A 109 9.20 20.21 -5.61
N ASP A 110 8.55 19.54 -4.65
CA ASP A 110 8.34 20.09 -3.30
C ASP A 110 9.53 19.85 -2.38
N TYR A 111 10.22 18.73 -2.60
CA TYR A 111 11.47 18.42 -1.93
C TYR A 111 12.48 19.52 -2.27
N GLY A 112 12.50 19.99 -3.52
CA GLY A 112 13.10 21.26 -3.92
C GLY A 112 14.05 21.19 -5.11
N LYS A 113 14.23 20.01 -5.73
CA LYS A 113 15.09 19.85 -6.91
C LYS A 113 14.72 18.58 -7.65
N ASN A 114 14.45 18.72 -8.95
CA ASN A 114 14.15 17.63 -9.88
C ASN A 114 15.09 16.43 -9.70
N ASP A 115 14.49 15.25 -9.52
CA ASP A 115 15.11 13.95 -9.29
C ASP A 115 16.16 13.91 -8.16
N ALA A 116 16.12 14.83 -7.19
CA ALA A 116 17.07 14.83 -6.08
C ALA A 116 16.68 13.84 -4.98
N GLY A 117 17.68 13.33 -4.27
CA GLY A 117 17.50 12.39 -3.16
C GLY A 117 18.22 12.86 -1.90
N ALA A 118 18.84 11.92 -1.20
CA ALA A 118 19.55 12.14 0.06
C ALA A 118 20.72 13.14 -0.06
N GLU A 119 21.27 13.33 -1.25
CA GLU A 119 22.38 14.25 -1.53
C GLU A 119 21.98 15.74 -1.52
N TRP A 120 20.69 16.06 -1.50
CA TRP A 120 20.24 17.45 -1.56
C TRP A 120 20.41 18.17 -0.22
N GLU A 121 21.18 19.27 -0.23
CA GLU A 121 21.64 19.99 0.96
C GLU A 121 20.54 20.65 1.81
N HIS A 122 19.35 20.88 1.22
CA HIS A 122 18.28 21.65 1.86
C HIS A 122 17.11 20.79 2.37
N LYS A 123 17.25 19.45 2.37
CA LYS A 123 16.16 18.51 2.67
C LYS A 123 15.49 18.71 4.03
N ASP A 124 16.27 19.05 5.06
CA ASP A 124 15.74 19.33 6.40
C ASP A 124 14.90 20.61 6.41
N GLY A 125 15.35 21.62 5.68
CA GLY A 125 14.62 22.86 5.49
C GLY A 125 13.32 22.63 4.73
N ALA A 126 13.34 21.86 3.64
CA ALA A 126 12.13 21.49 2.91
C ALA A 126 11.15 20.71 3.80
N GLN A 127 11.64 19.77 4.64
CA GLN A 127 10.81 19.01 5.58
C GLN A 127 10.07 19.93 6.55
N LYS A 128 10.78 20.93 7.08
CA LYS A 128 10.18 21.93 7.94
C LYS A 128 9.04 22.68 7.22
N GLU A 129 9.29 23.18 6.01
CA GLU A 129 8.28 23.93 5.26
C GLU A 129 7.07 23.08 4.84
N PHE A 130 7.29 21.80 4.49
CA PHE A 130 6.23 20.83 4.26
C PHE A 130 5.33 20.70 5.49
N HIS A 131 5.92 20.45 6.67
CA HIS A 131 5.17 20.30 7.90
C HIS A 131 4.42 21.57 8.32
N ASP A 132 5.01 22.75 8.07
CA ASP A 132 4.38 24.03 8.36
C ASP A 132 3.16 24.27 7.45
N PHE A 133 3.27 23.98 6.15
CA PHE A 133 2.15 24.12 5.23
C PHE A 133 1.00 23.15 5.51
N PHE A 134 1.30 21.88 5.77
CA PHE A 134 0.29 20.87 6.07
C PHE A 134 -0.20 20.89 7.53
N GLY A 135 0.31 21.80 8.36
CA GLY A 135 -0.18 22.03 9.71
C GLY A 135 0.13 20.88 10.68
N THR A 136 1.26 20.20 10.51
CA THR A 136 1.73 19.23 11.51
C THR A 136 1.96 19.95 12.84
N PRO A 137 1.40 19.49 13.98
CA PRO A 137 1.58 20.15 15.27
C PRO A 137 3.06 20.33 15.66
N PRO A 138 3.45 21.39 16.37
CA PRO A 138 4.83 21.64 16.77
C PRO A 138 5.49 20.52 17.60
N ASP A 139 4.69 19.79 18.37
CA ASP A 139 5.08 18.68 19.25
C ASP A 139 4.91 17.30 18.60
N ASP A 140 4.44 17.23 17.35
CA ASP A 140 4.26 15.97 16.64
C ASP A 140 5.64 15.33 16.36
N PRO A 141 5.86 14.05 16.71
CA PRO A 141 7.15 13.39 16.53
C PRO A 141 7.61 13.35 15.07
N ARG A 142 6.70 13.50 14.10
CA ARG A 142 7.05 13.62 12.68
C ARG A 142 7.94 14.82 12.37
N ARG A 143 7.95 15.87 13.20
CA ARG A 143 8.87 17.00 13.03
C ARG A 143 10.32 16.68 13.42
N GLN A 144 10.54 15.58 14.15
CA GLN A 144 11.87 15.14 14.59
C GLN A 144 12.38 13.92 13.81
N GLN A 145 11.48 13.17 13.15
CA GLN A 145 11.89 12.09 12.26
C GLN A 145 12.55 12.66 10.99
N LYS A 146 13.28 11.82 10.27
CA LYS A 146 13.85 12.15 8.96
C LYS A 146 12.88 11.78 7.85
N GLY A 147 12.45 12.73 7.03
CA GLY A 147 11.45 12.55 5.97
C GLY A 147 9.99 12.73 6.43
N VAL A 148 9.07 12.85 5.47
CA VAL A 148 7.67 13.24 5.71
C VAL A 148 6.67 12.06 5.77
N TYR A 149 7.19 10.83 5.73
CA TYR A 149 6.38 9.61 5.73
C TYR A 149 5.51 9.49 6.98
N HIS A 150 4.28 9.01 6.82
CA HIS A 150 3.38 8.78 7.96
C HIS A 150 2.21 7.87 7.57
N ALA A 151 1.44 7.44 8.58
CA ALA A 151 0.29 6.58 8.37
C ALA A 151 -0.86 6.93 9.32
N ARG A 152 -2.10 6.69 8.87
CA ARG A 152 -3.33 6.83 9.65
C ARG A 152 -4.27 5.67 9.35
N VAL A 153 -5.01 5.22 10.36
CA VAL A 153 -6.07 4.21 10.23
C VAL A 153 -7.40 4.87 10.51
N PHE A 154 -8.38 4.65 9.64
CA PHE A 154 -9.73 5.19 9.70
C PHE A 154 -10.76 4.07 9.74
N GLY A 155 -11.97 4.37 10.21
CA GLY A 155 -13.09 3.44 10.24
C GLY A 155 -13.07 2.43 11.40
N PRO A 156 -14.22 1.78 11.67
CA PRO A 156 -14.34 0.77 12.71
C PRO A 156 -13.74 -0.57 12.27
N VAL A 157 -13.49 -1.46 13.24
CA VAL A 157 -13.03 -2.84 12.99
C VAL A 157 -13.92 -3.52 11.94
N GLY A 158 -13.30 -4.16 10.93
CA GLY A 158 -13.99 -4.80 9.82
C GLY A 158 -14.26 -3.86 8.64
N LYS A 159 -14.05 -2.54 8.80
CA LYS A 159 -14.16 -1.53 7.74
C LYS A 159 -13.03 -0.49 7.83
N ARG A 160 -11.83 -0.94 8.20
CA ARG A 160 -10.67 -0.05 8.37
C ARG A 160 -9.98 0.23 7.04
N VAL A 161 -9.67 1.51 6.84
CA VAL A 161 -8.80 1.98 5.77
C VAL A 161 -7.52 2.50 6.41
N GLN A 162 -6.39 1.88 6.11
CA GLN A 162 -5.08 2.39 6.47
C GLN A 162 -4.49 3.14 5.27
N VAL A 163 -4.12 4.39 5.48
CA VAL A 163 -3.32 5.15 4.51
C VAL A 163 -1.88 5.15 5.00
N ILE A 164 -0.95 4.75 4.14
CA ILE A 164 0.49 4.70 4.40
C ILE A 164 1.16 5.56 3.35
N LEU A 165 1.66 6.73 3.75
CA LEU A 165 2.36 7.66 2.86
C LEU A 165 3.86 7.44 2.99
N LEU A 166 4.47 7.00 1.90
CA LEU A 166 5.92 6.87 1.77
C LEU A 166 6.53 8.23 1.41
N ASP A 167 7.79 8.36 1.76
CA ASP A 167 8.71 9.41 1.34
C ASP A 167 9.81 8.71 0.54
N THR A 168 9.89 8.98 -0.75
CA THR A 168 10.84 8.35 -1.68
C THR A 168 11.97 9.31 -2.07
N ARG A 169 12.21 10.36 -1.27
CA ARG A 169 13.23 11.38 -1.53
C ARG A 169 14.28 11.46 -0.43
N TYR A 170 13.86 11.60 0.83
CA TYR A 170 14.75 12.00 1.93
C TYR A 170 15.99 11.09 2.10
N PHE A 171 15.80 9.78 1.94
CA PHE A 171 16.85 8.77 2.07
C PHE A 171 17.35 8.22 0.73
N ARG A 172 16.68 8.56 -0.38
CA ARG A 172 16.91 7.89 -1.65
C ARG A 172 18.34 8.16 -2.15
N SER A 173 19.04 7.09 -2.52
CA SER A 173 20.36 7.20 -3.16
C SER A 173 20.26 7.85 -4.54
N PRO A 174 21.33 8.46 -5.07
CA PRO A 174 21.31 9.08 -6.39
C PRO A 174 20.86 8.13 -7.51
N LEU A 175 20.14 8.65 -8.51
CA LEU A 175 19.77 7.89 -9.71
C LEU A 175 20.99 7.67 -10.61
N LYS A 176 21.02 6.53 -11.31
CA LYS A 176 22.00 6.27 -12.37
C LYS A 176 21.41 6.58 -13.73
N ARG A 177 22.17 7.28 -14.56
CA ARG A 177 21.80 7.61 -15.94
C ARG A 177 22.45 6.65 -16.92
N GLY A 178 21.68 6.22 -17.92
CA GLY A 178 22.16 5.46 -19.06
C GLY A 178 22.72 6.36 -20.16
N ALA A 179 23.02 5.76 -21.31
CA ALA A 179 23.40 6.51 -22.50
C ALA A 179 22.20 7.34 -23.02
N ALA A 180 22.46 8.59 -23.39
CA ALA A 180 21.46 9.43 -24.03
C ALA A 180 20.98 8.78 -25.33
N ASP A 181 19.66 8.71 -25.52
CA ASP A 181 19.08 8.24 -26.76
C ASP A 181 18.78 9.45 -27.66
N PRO A 182 19.53 9.66 -28.76
CA PRO A 182 19.33 10.80 -29.65
C PRO A 182 17.98 10.77 -30.39
N LYS A 183 17.30 9.61 -30.47
CA LYS A 183 15.97 9.50 -31.11
C LYS A 183 14.86 10.03 -30.21
N THR A 184 14.96 9.80 -28.91
CA THR A 184 13.96 10.22 -27.92
C THR A 184 14.33 11.52 -27.22
N ARG A 185 15.59 11.97 -27.34
CA ARG A 185 16.16 13.12 -26.59
C ARG A 185 16.05 12.96 -25.08
N VAL A 186 15.89 11.72 -24.60
CA VAL A 186 15.81 11.37 -23.19
C VAL A 186 17.11 10.70 -22.79
N THR A 187 17.63 11.08 -21.62
CA THR A 187 18.68 10.31 -20.94
C THR A 187 17.99 9.42 -19.90
N PRO A 188 17.85 8.11 -20.16
CA PRO A 188 17.06 7.25 -19.31
C PRO A 188 17.74 7.03 -17.96
N TYR A 189 16.94 6.88 -16.91
CA TYR A 189 17.41 6.28 -15.68
C TYR A 189 17.50 4.76 -15.83
N VAL A 190 18.64 4.21 -15.42
CA VAL A 190 18.93 2.77 -15.45
C VAL A 190 18.94 2.20 -14.03
N PRO A 191 18.83 0.87 -13.86
CA PRO A 191 18.87 0.26 -12.54
C PRO A 191 20.15 0.58 -11.77
N ASN A 192 19.99 1.00 -10.52
CA ASN A 192 21.04 1.10 -9.53
C ASN A 192 21.06 -0.18 -8.67
N THR A 193 22.06 -1.02 -8.90
CA THR A 193 22.24 -2.32 -8.23
C THR A 193 23.31 -2.31 -7.13
N ASP A 194 23.81 -1.13 -6.76
CA ASP A 194 24.82 -1.00 -5.70
C ASP A 194 24.30 -1.58 -4.39
N GLU A 195 25.18 -2.16 -3.56
CA GLU A 195 24.79 -2.89 -2.35
C GLU A 195 24.08 -2.00 -1.31
N GLY A 196 24.51 -0.74 -1.18
CA GLY A 196 23.93 0.24 -0.26
C GLY A 196 22.89 1.17 -0.89
N ALA A 197 22.48 0.95 -2.15
CA ALA A 197 21.48 1.80 -2.78
C ALA A 197 20.11 1.59 -2.12
N THR A 198 19.49 2.68 -1.67
CA THR A 198 18.20 2.66 -0.97
C THR A 198 17.23 3.70 -1.52
N VAL A 199 15.92 3.46 -1.34
CA VAL A 199 14.85 4.45 -1.55
C VAL A 199 14.36 4.97 -0.21
N LEU A 200 13.99 4.08 0.70
CA LEU A 200 13.35 4.44 1.97
C LEU A 200 14.36 4.65 3.12
N GLY A 201 15.55 4.06 3.03
CA GLY A 201 16.48 4.00 4.17
C GLY A 201 15.99 3.12 5.32
N ASP A 202 16.90 2.73 6.21
CA ASP A 202 16.62 1.73 7.25
C ASP A 202 15.53 2.18 8.25
N GLU A 203 15.52 3.48 8.60
CA GLU A 203 14.55 4.05 9.54
C GLU A 203 13.11 3.88 9.03
N GLN A 204 12.85 4.25 7.78
CA GLN A 204 11.53 4.16 7.18
C GLN A 204 11.16 2.73 6.82
N TRP A 205 12.12 1.87 6.42
CA TRP A 205 11.86 0.44 6.20
C TRP A 205 11.33 -0.24 7.47
N LYS A 206 12.00 0.01 8.61
CA LYS A 206 11.57 -0.50 9.91
C LYS A 206 10.19 0.05 10.28
N TRP A 207 9.97 1.35 10.07
CA TRP A 207 8.67 1.97 10.31
C TRP A 207 7.56 1.35 9.45
N LEU A 208 7.81 1.09 8.16
CA LEU A 208 6.84 0.54 7.23
C LEU A 208 6.44 -0.88 7.63
N GLU A 209 7.41 -1.71 8.03
CA GLU A 209 7.12 -3.05 8.56
C GLU A 209 6.13 -2.99 9.73
N GLU A 210 6.37 -2.10 10.69
CA GLU A 210 5.48 -1.91 11.84
C GLU A 210 4.10 -1.36 11.43
N GLN A 211 4.01 -0.52 10.40
CA GLN A 211 2.71 -0.10 9.87
C GLN A 211 1.94 -1.25 9.23
N LEU A 212 2.61 -2.11 8.45
CA LEU A 212 1.96 -3.21 7.73
C LEU A 212 1.43 -4.29 8.69
N LYS A 213 2.05 -4.44 9.86
CA LYS A 213 1.55 -5.31 10.95
C LYS A 213 0.28 -4.77 11.62
N LYS A 214 -0.06 -3.48 11.45
CA LYS A 214 -1.29 -2.92 12.03
C LYS A 214 -2.53 -3.51 11.33
N PRO A 215 -3.60 -3.82 12.06
CA PRO A 215 -4.83 -4.31 11.47
C PRO A 215 -5.52 -3.28 10.55
N ALA A 216 -5.80 -3.69 9.31
CA ALA A 216 -6.58 -2.93 8.35
C ALA A 216 -7.21 -3.87 7.32
N GLU A 217 -8.40 -3.52 6.83
CA GLU A 217 -9.07 -4.26 5.77
C GLU A 217 -8.60 -3.77 4.39
N VAL A 218 -8.52 -2.45 4.19
CA VAL A 218 -7.98 -1.81 3.00
C VAL A 218 -6.72 -1.04 3.36
N ARG A 219 -5.66 -1.14 2.54
CA ARG A 219 -4.40 -0.41 2.68
C ARG A 219 -4.13 0.38 1.41
N LEU A 220 -4.06 1.71 1.53
CA LEU A 220 -3.63 2.60 0.47
C LEU A 220 -2.15 2.93 0.71
N LEU A 221 -1.27 2.28 -0.05
CA LEU A 221 0.17 2.55 -0.02
C LEU A 221 0.48 3.65 -1.04
N VAL A 222 0.78 4.85 -0.55
CA VAL A 222 1.02 6.03 -1.37
C VAL A 222 2.53 6.19 -1.58
N SER A 223 2.96 6.24 -2.84
CA SER A 223 4.34 6.46 -3.26
C SER A 223 4.37 7.66 -4.21
N SER A 224 5.37 8.54 -4.15
CA SER A 224 5.39 9.68 -5.09
C SER A 224 5.70 9.25 -6.52
N ILE A 225 6.56 8.24 -6.68
CA ILE A 225 6.93 7.61 -7.95
C ILE A 225 6.23 6.25 -8.16
N GLN A 226 6.11 5.82 -9.42
CA GLN A 226 5.48 4.53 -9.77
C GLN A 226 6.25 3.33 -9.18
N VAL A 227 5.51 2.37 -8.63
CA VAL A 227 6.08 1.17 -7.99
C VAL A 227 6.15 0.01 -9.00
N VAL A 228 5.04 -0.26 -9.68
CA VAL A 228 4.90 -1.45 -10.53
C VAL A 228 5.51 -1.23 -11.92
N ALA A 229 5.41 -0.02 -12.46
CA ALA A 229 5.94 0.29 -13.79
C ALA A 229 7.45 0.02 -13.88
N ASP A 230 7.88 -0.53 -15.01
CA ASP A 230 9.24 -1.08 -15.15
C ASP A 230 10.06 -0.44 -16.29
N GLU A 231 9.41 -0.07 -17.39
CA GLU A 231 10.12 0.12 -18.67
C GLU A 231 10.27 1.58 -19.13
N HIS A 232 9.45 2.52 -18.63
CA HIS A 232 9.55 3.92 -19.03
C HIS A 232 10.90 4.52 -18.58
N PRO A 233 11.48 5.49 -19.29
CA PRO A 233 12.88 5.90 -19.07
C PRO A 233 13.10 6.83 -17.85
N PHE A 234 12.04 7.19 -17.14
CA PHE A 234 12.06 8.16 -16.05
C PHE A 234 12.11 7.48 -14.68
N GLU A 235 12.05 8.28 -13.61
CA GLU A 235 12.19 7.79 -12.25
C GLU A 235 11.02 6.90 -11.82
N LYS A 236 11.36 5.79 -11.14
CA LYS A 236 10.44 4.75 -10.69
C LYS A 236 11.16 3.82 -9.72
N TRP A 237 10.42 3.00 -8.98
CA TRP A 237 11.00 1.98 -8.11
C TRP A 237 11.88 0.96 -8.85
N ALA A 238 11.61 0.69 -10.13
CA ALA A 238 12.45 -0.20 -10.95
C ALA A 238 13.89 0.33 -11.13
N ASN A 239 14.14 1.62 -10.87
CA ASN A 239 15.51 2.14 -10.81
C ASN A 239 16.29 1.63 -9.59
N PHE A 240 15.61 1.08 -8.58
CA PHE A 240 16.21 0.46 -7.39
C PHE A 240 15.66 -0.96 -7.21
N PRO A 241 16.05 -1.92 -8.08
CA PRO A 241 15.40 -3.24 -8.14
C PRO A 241 15.42 -3.99 -6.79
N LYS A 242 16.53 -3.91 -6.03
CA LYS A 242 16.64 -4.54 -4.70
C LYS A 242 15.64 -3.96 -3.69
N GLU A 243 15.39 -2.66 -3.73
CA GLU A 243 14.44 -1.99 -2.84
C GLU A 243 12.99 -2.29 -3.24
N ARG A 244 12.71 -2.41 -4.54
CA ARG A 244 11.40 -2.86 -5.03
C ARG A 244 11.11 -4.31 -4.64
N GLU A 245 12.09 -5.21 -4.80
CA GLU A 245 11.99 -6.58 -4.33
C GLU A 245 11.80 -6.66 -2.80
N LYS A 246 12.51 -5.82 -2.05
CA LYS A 246 12.34 -5.69 -0.60
C LYS A 246 10.93 -5.23 -0.22
N LEU A 247 10.32 -4.32 -0.97
CA LEU A 247 8.93 -3.90 -0.77
C LEU A 247 7.98 -5.09 -0.97
N TYR A 248 8.10 -5.80 -2.09
CA TYR A 248 7.26 -6.96 -2.39
C TYR A 248 7.44 -8.08 -1.36
N ALA A 249 8.68 -8.34 -0.94
CA ALA A 249 8.98 -9.29 0.12
C ALA A 249 8.34 -8.88 1.45
N LEU A 250 8.36 -7.59 1.80
CA LEU A 250 7.75 -7.07 3.01
C LEU A 250 6.22 -7.16 3.00
N LEU A 251 5.58 -6.82 1.88
CA LEU A 251 4.13 -6.98 1.71
C LEU A 251 3.71 -8.45 1.89
N ASN A 252 4.48 -9.37 1.32
CA ASN A 252 4.26 -10.80 1.49
C ASN A 252 4.50 -11.26 2.93
N SER A 253 5.65 -10.94 3.54
CA SER A 253 6.06 -11.46 4.86
C SER A 253 5.14 -10.97 5.99
N THR A 254 4.67 -9.72 5.89
CA THR A 254 3.69 -9.15 6.82
C THR A 254 2.26 -9.61 6.54
N ARG A 255 2.03 -10.37 5.46
CA ARG A 255 0.71 -10.78 4.96
C ARG A 255 -0.23 -9.58 4.82
N ALA A 256 0.31 -8.46 4.33
CA ALA A 256 -0.44 -7.25 4.10
C ALA A 256 -1.49 -7.52 3.01
N ASN A 257 -2.74 -7.68 3.44
CA ASN A 257 -3.89 -7.85 2.55
C ASN A 257 -4.53 -6.49 2.24
N GLY A 258 -5.31 -6.44 1.16
CA GLY A 258 -6.09 -5.28 0.76
C GLY A 258 -5.24 -4.10 0.28
N VAL A 259 -3.99 -4.34 -0.16
CA VAL A 259 -3.07 -3.28 -0.59
C VAL A 259 -3.42 -2.83 -2.01
N LEU A 260 -3.60 -1.53 -2.17
CA LEU A 260 -3.60 -0.81 -3.44
C LEU A 260 -2.52 0.27 -3.38
N ILE A 261 -1.77 0.42 -4.46
CA ILE A 261 -0.76 1.48 -4.59
C ILE A 261 -1.38 2.67 -5.32
N LEU A 262 -1.10 3.87 -4.81
CA LEU A 262 -1.45 5.14 -5.44
C LEU A 262 -0.15 5.92 -5.70
N SER A 263 0.08 6.37 -6.94
CA SER A 263 1.35 6.99 -7.35
C SER A 263 1.21 8.27 -8.20
N GLY A 264 2.32 9.00 -8.35
CA GLY A 264 2.43 10.33 -8.99
C GLY A 264 3.54 10.43 -10.07
N ASP A 265 4.26 11.56 -10.08
CA ASP A 265 5.45 11.91 -10.93
C ASP A 265 5.23 12.08 -12.45
N ARG A 266 4.48 11.16 -13.09
CA ARG A 266 4.57 10.94 -14.54
C ARG A 266 3.91 11.98 -15.48
N HIS A 267 3.12 12.91 -14.95
CA HIS A 267 2.30 13.86 -15.74
C HIS A 267 1.32 13.16 -16.71
N LEU A 268 0.86 11.96 -16.33
CA LEU A 268 -0.18 11.17 -16.98
C LEU A 268 -0.95 10.36 -15.94
N ALA A 269 -2.00 9.69 -16.37
CA ALA A 269 -2.60 8.60 -15.60
C ALA A 269 -2.19 7.23 -16.15
N ASP A 270 -1.93 6.29 -15.25
CA ASP A 270 -1.58 4.92 -15.59
C ASP A 270 -2.18 3.95 -14.57
N VAL A 271 -2.58 2.77 -15.00
CA VAL A 271 -3.00 1.68 -14.13
C VAL A 271 -2.18 0.46 -14.49
N SER A 272 -1.30 0.06 -13.57
CA SER A 272 -0.45 -1.12 -13.70
C SER A 272 -0.91 -2.24 -12.78
N VAL A 273 -0.74 -3.49 -13.19
CA VAL A 273 -1.07 -4.66 -12.36
C VAL A 273 0.04 -5.70 -12.42
N ASP A 274 0.67 -5.97 -11.27
CA ASP A 274 1.59 -7.10 -11.11
C ASP A 274 0.85 -8.28 -10.46
N THR A 275 0.70 -9.38 -11.19
CA THR A 275 0.03 -10.59 -10.71
C THR A 275 0.98 -11.66 -10.17
N LYS A 276 2.29 -11.39 -10.15
CA LYS A 276 3.34 -12.38 -9.89
C LYS A 276 4.18 -12.07 -8.65
N SER A 277 4.42 -10.79 -8.36
CA SER A 277 5.36 -10.39 -7.29
C SER A 277 4.85 -10.61 -5.87
N ILE A 278 3.53 -10.60 -5.67
CA ILE A 278 2.91 -10.87 -4.38
C ILE A 278 1.78 -11.90 -4.52
N GLY A 279 1.30 -12.43 -3.39
CA GLY A 279 0.29 -13.50 -3.36
C GLY A 279 -1.11 -13.15 -3.91
N TYR A 280 -1.29 -11.99 -4.54
CA TYR A 280 -2.52 -11.52 -5.19
C TYR A 280 -2.18 -10.39 -6.19
N PRO A 281 -3.10 -9.98 -7.10
CA PRO A 281 -2.85 -8.88 -8.02
C PRO A 281 -2.56 -7.55 -7.29
N LEU A 282 -1.35 -7.01 -7.46
CA LEU A 282 -0.93 -5.72 -6.94
C LEU A 282 -1.23 -4.63 -7.96
N TYR A 283 -2.23 -3.81 -7.65
CA TYR A 283 -2.61 -2.66 -8.47
C TYR A 283 -1.81 -1.42 -8.06
N ASP A 284 -1.31 -0.69 -9.06
CA ASP A 284 -0.69 0.63 -8.93
C ASP A 284 -1.43 1.62 -9.83
N ALA A 285 -2.17 2.53 -9.21
CA ALA A 285 -2.94 3.57 -9.88
C ALA A 285 -2.18 4.90 -9.79
N THR A 286 -1.61 5.31 -10.91
CA THR A 286 -0.92 6.58 -11.07
C THR A 286 -1.92 7.64 -11.51
N SER A 287 -1.98 8.75 -10.77
CA SER A 287 -2.70 9.95 -11.19
C SER A 287 -1.79 11.16 -10.98
N SER A 288 -1.20 11.62 -12.07
CA SER A 288 -0.14 12.61 -12.03
C SER A 288 -0.40 13.67 -13.10
N GLY A 289 -0.65 14.91 -12.69
CA GLY A 289 -0.94 16.01 -13.59
C GLY A 289 -2.24 16.70 -13.25
N PHE A 290 -2.27 17.40 -12.12
CA PHE A 290 -3.35 18.34 -11.83
C PHE A 290 -3.37 19.50 -12.83
N ASN A 291 -2.20 19.97 -13.27
CA ASN A 291 -2.08 20.90 -14.39
C ASN A 291 -0.78 20.75 -15.22
N GLN A 292 -0.01 19.69 -14.95
CA GLN A 292 1.26 19.40 -15.63
C GLN A 292 1.14 18.34 -16.73
N ALA A 293 -0.02 17.72 -16.90
CA ALA A 293 -0.17 16.73 -17.95
C ALA A 293 -0.02 17.34 -19.35
N SER A 294 0.45 16.53 -20.29
CA SER A 294 0.49 16.92 -21.70
C SER A 294 -0.90 17.30 -22.19
N LYS A 295 -1.09 18.50 -22.75
CA LYS A 295 -2.38 18.96 -23.28
C LYS A 295 -2.72 18.37 -24.65
N THR A 296 -1.74 17.76 -25.30
CA THR A 296 -1.89 17.08 -26.58
C THR A 296 -1.66 15.60 -26.41
N TRP A 297 -2.31 14.80 -27.27
CA TRP A 297 -2.07 13.36 -27.31
C TRP A 297 -0.58 13.05 -27.44
N ARG A 298 -0.10 12.10 -26.64
CA ARG A 298 1.21 11.49 -26.77
C ARG A 298 1.06 9.97 -26.72
N ALA A 299 1.94 9.27 -27.45
CA ALA A 299 1.98 7.82 -27.38
C ALA A 299 2.27 7.38 -25.94
N PRO A 300 1.55 6.38 -25.39
CA PRO A 300 1.84 5.86 -24.06
C PRO A 300 3.29 5.36 -23.94
N GLU A 301 3.95 5.71 -22.84
CA GLU A 301 5.29 5.21 -22.52
C GLU A 301 5.28 3.69 -22.34
N LYS A 302 6.39 3.01 -22.62
CA LYS A 302 6.45 1.55 -22.48
C LYS A 302 6.17 1.13 -21.03
N ASN A 303 5.18 0.26 -20.84
CA ASN A 303 4.83 -0.34 -19.55
C ASN A 303 4.04 -1.63 -19.81
N SER A 304 4.70 -2.79 -19.72
CA SER A 304 4.11 -4.11 -19.92
C SER A 304 3.13 -4.53 -18.84
N TYR A 305 3.10 -3.83 -17.69
CA TYR A 305 2.13 -4.03 -16.63
C TYR A 305 0.86 -3.19 -16.80
N ARG A 306 0.83 -2.25 -17.76
CA ARG A 306 -0.31 -1.37 -17.99
C ARG A 306 -1.54 -2.15 -18.42
N VAL A 307 -2.65 -1.92 -17.73
CA VAL A 307 -3.98 -2.43 -18.12
C VAL A 307 -4.94 -1.31 -18.52
N ALA A 308 -4.66 -0.07 -18.12
CA ALA A 308 -5.41 1.11 -18.53
C ALA A 308 -4.56 2.38 -18.33
N GLY A 309 -4.91 3.50 -18.96
CA GLY A 309 -4.19 4.75 -18.75
C GLY A 309 -4.77 5.91 -19.56
N MET A 310 -4.29 7.11 -19.26
CA MET A 310 -4.64 8.35 -19.94
C MET A 310 -3.33 9.13 -20.17
N PRO A 311 -2.74 9.05 -21.36
CA PRO A 311 -1.39 9.56 -21.60
C PRO A 311 -1.33 11.10 -21.76
N TYR A 312 -2.47 11.78 -21.78
CA TYR A 312 -2.61 13.23 -21.96
C TYR A 312 -3.86 13.73 -21.24
N GLY A 313 -3.91 15.03 -20.96
CA GLY A 313 -4.98 15.69 -20.21
C GLY A 313 -4.77 15.60 -18.70
N ASP A 314 -5.22 16.65 -18.00
CA ASP A 314 -5.14 16.68 -16.54
C ASP A 314 -6.06 15.61 -15.96
N ASN A 315 -5.64 15.04 -14.85
CA ASN A 315 -6.35 13.93 -14.24
C ASN A 315 -6.23 13.92 -12.72
N PHE A 316 -7.23 13.32 -12.07
CA PHE A 316 -7.20 12.97 -10.66
C PHE A 316 -7.76 11.56 -10.46
N GLY A 317 -7.34 10.92 -9.37
CA GLY A 317 -7.83 9.60 -8.98
C GLY A 317 -8.97 9.68 -7.97
N LEU A 318 -9.94 8.78 -8.07
CA LEU A 318 -11.03 8.60 -7.12
C LEU A 318 -11.17 7.13 -6.74
N VAL A 319 -10.91 6.82 -5.47
CA VAL A 319 -11.19 5.51 -4.87
C VAL A 319 -12.54 5.59 -4.16
N THR A 320 -13.44 4.65 -4.46
CA THR A 320 -14.69 4.46 -3.73
C THR A 320 -14.76 3.06 -3.15
N ILE A 321 -15.23 2.96 -1.91
CA ILE A 321 -15.36 1.69 -1.19
C ILE A 321 -16.83 1.47 -0.85
N ASP A 322 -17.39 0.41 -1.41
CA ASP A 322 -18.74 -0.05 -1.15
C ASP A 322 -18.69 -1.17 -0.08
N TRP A 323 -19.02 -0.78 1.16
CA TRP A 323 -19.02 -1.65 2.34
C TRP A 323 -20.34 -2.41 2.57
N SER A 324 -21.30 -2.35 1.64
CA SER A 324 -22.64 -2.91 1.85
C SER A 324 -22.69 -4.43 1.82
N GLY A 325 -21.76 -5.07 1.12
CA GLY A 325 -21.67 -6.53 0.98
C GLY A 325 -20.65 -7.19 1.94
N ALA A 326 -20.78 -8.51 2.12
CA ALA A 326 -19.82 -9.33 2.86
C ALA A 326 -18.41 -9.33 2.24
N ASP A 327 -18.33 -9.06 0.94
CA ASP A 327 -17.08 -8.83 0.21
C ASP A 327 -17.10 -7.41 -0.40
N PRO A 328 -16.54 -6.41 0.30
CA PRO A 328 -16.54 -5.02 -0.13
C PRO A 328 -15.95 -4.85 -1.53
N ARG A 329 -16.50 -3.89 -2.28
CA ARG A 329 -16.01 -3.56 -3.63
C ARG A 329 -15.25 -2.25 -3.58
N LEU A 330 -14.01 -2.27 -4.06
CA LEU A 330 -13.21 -1.09 -4.30
C LEU A 330 -13.31 -0.73 -5.78
N THR A 331 -13.59 0.53 -6.08
CA THR A 331 -13.60 1.07 -7.44
C THR A 331 -12.60 2.21 -7.49
N VAL A 332 -11.59 2.10 -8.34
CA VAL A 332 -10.60 3.14 -8.60
C VAL A 332 -10.87 3.71 -9.98
N GLN A 333 -11.06 5.02 -10.06
CA GLN A 333 -11.30 5.74 -11.30
C GLN A 333 -10.21 6.78 -11.48
N ILE A 334 -9.75 6.95 -12.71
CA ILE A 334 -9.09 8.16 -13.16
C ILE A 334 -10.16 9.04 -13.80
N ARG A 335 -10.16 10.30 -13.43
CA ARG A 335 -11.10 11.31 -13.92
C ARG A 335 -10.36 12.50 -14.48
N ASP A 336 -10.94 13.13 -15.49
CA ASP A 336 -10.40 14.34 -16.12
C ASP A 336 -10.89 15.63 -15.43
N GLU A 337 -10.56 16.77 -16.03
CA GLU A 337 -10.95 18.11 -15.58
C GLU A 337 -12.48 18.32 -15.53
N ASP A 338 -13.25 17.65 -16.40
CA ASP A 338 -14.71 17.70 -16.41
C ASP A 338 -15.33 16.77 -15.35
N GLY A 339 -14.51 15.90 -14.74
CA GLY A 339 -14.91 14.92 -13.74
C GLY A 339 -15.40 13.61 -14.32
N ASP A 340 -15.26 13.43 -15.65
CA ASP A 340 -15.63 12.23 -16.38
C ASP A 340 -14.62 11.11 -16.12
N THR A 341 -15.10 9.88 -16.05
CA THR A 341 -14.22 8.73 -15.84
C THR A 341 -13.56 8.32 -17.15
N THR A 342 -12.24 8.45 -17.22
CA THR A 342 -11.46 8.14 -18.42
C THR A 342 -10.96 6.70 -18.41
N CYS A 343 -10.52 6.20 -17.25
CA CYS A 343 -10.16 4.80 -17.06
C CYS A 343 -10.24 4.39 -15.58
N GLY A 344 -9.94 3.12 -15.27
CA GLY A 344 -9.96 2.63 -13.89
C GLY A 344 -10.17 1.11 -13.80
N PHE A 345 -10.40 0.64 -12.58
CA PHE A 345 -10.68 -0.77 -12.30
C PHE A 345 -11.61 -0.94 -11.11
N LYS A 346 -12.19 -2.14 -11.01
CA LYS A 346 -13.02 -2.57 -9.89
C LYS A 346 -12.50 -3.88 -9.36
N VAL A 347 -12.42 -4.01 -8.05
CA VAL A 347 -11.87 -5.19 -7.39
C VAL A 347 -12.67 -5.50 -6.13
N ARG A 348 -12.83 -6.79 -5.85
CA ARG A 348 -13.44 -7.27 -4.62
C ARG A 348 -12.34 -7.41 -3.57
N LEU A 349 -12.60 -6.98 -2.34
CA LEU A 349 -11.58 -7.02 -1.29
C LEU A 349 -11.07 -8.45 -1.04
N GLY A 350 -11.93 -9.46 -1.21
CA GLY A 350 -11.59 -10.87 -1.14
C GLY A 350 -10.49 -11.31 -2.09
N THR A 351 -10.32 -10.65 -3.24
CA THR A 351 -9.28 -10.98 -4.23
C THR A 351 -7.94 -10.31 -3.92
N LEU A 352 -7.90 -9.37 -2.97
CA LEU A 352 -6.67 -8.71 -2.50
C LEU A 352 -6.13 -9.40 -1.24
N LYS A 353 -6.25 -10.72 -1.17
CA LYS A 353 -5.79 -11.50 -0.03
C LYS A 353 -4.75 -12.49 -0.51
N GLY A 354 -3.54 -12.34 0.02
CA GLY A 354 -2.47 -13.28 -0.27
C GLY A 354 -2.69 -14.58 0.47
N ALA A 355 -2.31 -15.69 -0.14
CA ALA A 355 -2.10 -16.95 0.57
C ALA A 355 -0.94 -16.87 1.61
N GLY A 356 -0.32 -15.69 1.80
CA GLY A 356 1.01 -15.51 2.38
C GLY A 356 2.09 -15.69 1.31
N PRO A 357 3.36 -15.40 1.60
CA PRO A 357 4.45 -15.82 0.72
C PRO A 357 4.39 -17.35 0.58
N PRO A 358 4.83 -17.94 -0.56
CA PRO A 358 5.34 -19.29 -0.49
C PRO A 358 6.45 -19.27 0.55
N VAL A 359 6.23 -19.94 1.68
CA VAL A 359 7.25 -20.12 2.72
C VAL A 359 8.50 -20.62 2.00
N LYS A 360 9.65 -19.94 2.12
CA LYS A 360 10.90 -20.48 1.57
C LYS A 360 11.11 -21.84 2.24
N LEU A 361 10.90 -22.89 1.46
CA LEU A 361 10.96 -24.24 1.97
C LEU A 361 12.43 -24.63 2.19
N PRO A 362 12.74 -25.43 3.22
CA PRO A 362 14.06 -26.04 3.33
C PRO A 362 14.42 -26.81 2.06
N ASP A 363 15.72 -26.96 1.78
CA ASP A 363 16.17 -27.74 0.63
C ASP A 363 15.59 -29.16 0.66
N GLY A 364 15.05 -29.60 -0.48
CA GLY A 364 14.39 -30.90 -0.60
C GLY A 364 12.94 -30.96 -0.10
N VAL A 365 12.38 -29.86 0.43
CA VAL A 365 10.97 -29.77 0.84
C VAL A 365 10.14 -29.08 -0.25
N LEU A 366 9.02 -29.69 -0.63
CA LEU A 366 8.18 -29.26 -1.74
C LEU A 366 6.94 -28.50 -1.26
N SER A 367 6.46 -27.61 -2.13
CA SER A 367 5.14 -27.01 -1.99
C SER A 367 4.05 -28.05 -2.28
N PRO A 368 2.81 -27.85 -1.83
CA PRO A 368 1.66 -28.66 -2.27
C PRO A 368 1.59 -28.84 -3.79
N ALA A 369 1.77 -27.77 -4.54
CA ALA A 369 1.70 -27.77 -6.00
C ALA A 369 2.84 -28.58 -6.65
N ASP A 370 4.05 -28.54 -6.08
CA ASP A 370 5.18 -29.30 -6.61
C ASP A 370 5.15 -30.77 -6.17
N ALA A 371 4.68 -31.04 -4.95
CA ALA A 371 4.42 -32.40 -4.48
C ALA A 371 3.36 -33.09 -5.34
N ALA A 372 2.30 -32.38 -5.74
CA ALA A 372 1.26 -32.90 -6.61
C ALA A 372 1.78 -33.35 -8.00
N LYS A 373 2.89 -32.79 -8.48
CA LYS A 373 3.55 -33.20 -9.73
C LYS A 373 4.40 -34.46 -9.60
N LYS A 374 4.57 -35.00 -8.38
CA LYS A 374 5.46 -36.13 -8.06
C LYS A 374 4.68 -37.40 -7.70
N THR A 375 3.51 -37.61 -8.30
CA THR A 375 2.67 -38.80 -8.09
C THR A 375 3.45 -40.10 -8.26
N GLY A 376 3.30 -41.02 -7.30
CA GLY A 376 4.02 -42.29 -7.23
C GLY A 376 5.33 -42.21 -6.44
N GLY A 377 5.90 -41.02 -6.25
CA GLY A 377 7.12 -40.80 -5.48
C GLY A 377 6.87 -40.56 -3.98
N THR A 378 7.94 -40.74 -3.20
CA THR A 378 8.00 -40.27 -1.81
C THR A 378 8.59 -38.87 -1.81
N VAL A 379 7.90 -37.92 -1.17
CA VAL A 379 8.34 -36.52 -1.08
C VAL A 379 8.12 -35.99 0.32
N THR A 380 8.81 -34.90 0.64
CA THR A 380 8.55 -34.09 1.83
C THR A 380 7.79 -32.84 1.41
N VAL A 381 6.63 -32.59 1.98
CA VAL A 381 5.81 -31.39 1.73
C VAL A 381 5.73 -30.54 2.99
N GLN A 382 5.68 -29.22 2.84
CA GLN A 382 5.41 -28.31 3.97
C GLN A 382 4.45 -27.20 3.55
N PHE A 383 3.41 -26.98 4.35
CA PHE A 383 2.40 -25.94 4.11
C PHE A 383 1.63 -25.60 5.38
N VAL A 384 0.90 -24.47 5.33
CA VAL A 384 -0.05 -24.10 6.39
C VAL A 384 -1.36 -24.83 6.15
N VAL A 385 -1.83 -25.58 7.16
CA VAL A 385 -3.10 -26.30 7.07
C VAL A 385 -4.27 -25.30 7.08
N ARG A 386 -5.09 -25.36 6.03
CA ARG A 386 -6.22 -24.41 5.81
C ARG A 386 -7.58 -25.00 6.14
N SER A 387 -7.71 -26.33 6.11
CA SER A 387 -8.87 -27.04 6.65
C SER A 387 -8.45 -28.43 7.13
N VAL A 388 -9.19 -28.97 8.10
CA VAL A 388 -8.97 -30.31 8.65
C VAL A 388 -10.27 -31.08 8.53
N GLY A 389 -10.21 -32.34 8.08
CA GLY A 389 -11.40 -33.17 7.91
C GLY A 389 -11.12 -34.66 7.98
N GLY A 390 -12.18 -35.44 7.73
CA GLY A 390 -12.16 -36.90 7.79
C GLY A 390 -12.69 -37.47 9.10
N LYS A 391 -13.28 -38.67 9.02
CA LYS A 391 -13.86 -39.38 10.18
C LYS A 391 -12.94 -40.47 10.73
N ALA A 392 -12.29 -41.23 9.85
CA ALA A 392 -11.36 -42.29 10.23
C ALA A 392 -9.90 -41.85 10.01
N ASN A 393 -9.56 -41.46 8.78
CA ASN A 393 -8.28 -40.80 8.50
C ASN A 393 -8.42 -39.29 8.72
N LEU A 394 -7.34 -38.66 9.14
CA LEU A 394 -7.25 -37.22 9.25
C LEU A 394 -6.69 -36.64 7.95
N TYR A 395 -7.37 -35.64 7.39
CA TYR A 395 -6.98 -34.95 6.17
C TYR A 395 -6.58 -33.52 6.53
N LEU A 396 -5.32 -33.19 6.29
CA LEU A 396 -4.76 -31.85 6.45
C LEU A 396 -4.68 -31.21 5.06
N ASN A 397 -5.54 -30.23 4.79
CA ASN A 397 -5.73 -29.68 3.45
C ASN A 397 -4.98 -28.35 3.28
N SER A 398 -4.40 -28.15 2.09
CA SER A 398 -3.76 -26.89 1.71
C SER A 398 -4.75 -25.78 1.36
N ASP A 399 -6.03 -26.10 1.18
CA ASP A 399 -7.10 -25.17 0.84
C ASP A 399 -8.24 -25.15 1.90
N PRO A 400 -8.89 -24.00 2.17
CA PRO A 400 -10.08 -23.94 3.02
C PRO A 400 -11.24 -24.82 2.51
N ASP A 401 -11.40 -24.94 1.19
CA ASP A 401 -12.33 -25.88 0.56
C ASP A 401 -11.58 -27.15 0.13
N TYR A 402 -11.80 -28.25 0.85
CA TYR A 402 -11.15 -29.53 0.54
C TYR A 402 -11.53 -30.10 -0.84
N ARG A 403 -12.56 -29.55 -1.49
CA ARG A 403 -12.97 -29.91 -2.86
C ARG A 403 -12.34 -29.01 -3.93
N ALA A 404 -11.59 -27.98 -3.54
CA ALA A 404 -10.94 -27.09 -4.49
C ALA A 404 -10.01 -27.90 -5.42
N LYS A 405 -9.98 -27.52 -6.69
CA LYS A 405 -9.17 -28.19 -7.72
C LYS A 405 -7.69 -28.26 -7.35
N ASP A 406 -7.21 -27.21 -6.68
CA ASP A 406 -5.80 -27.06 -6.30
C ASP A 406 -5.52 -27.52 -4.86
N ASN A 407 -6.50 -28.17 -4.19
CA ASN A 407 -6.29 -28.72 -2.86
C ASN A 407 -5.32 -29.92 -2.92
N PHE A 408 -4.35 -29.92 -2.01
CA PHE A 408 -3.48 -31.05 -1.71
C PHE A 408 -3.69 -31.47 -0.27
N ALA A 409 -4.03 -32.74 -0.07
CA ALA A 409 -4.24 -33.28 1.26
C ALA A 409 -3.03 -34.09 1.73
N VAL A 410 -2.60 -33.87 2.97
CA VAL A 410 -1.81 -34.85 3.72
C VAL A 410 -2.78 -35.73 4.50
N VAL A 411 -2.76 -37.03 4.23
CA VAL A 411 -3.59 -38.04 4.86
C VAL A 411 -2.79 -38.70 5.98
N VAL A 412 -3.32 -38.65 7.19
CA VAL A 412 -2.81 -39.38 8.36
C VAL A 412 -3.73 -40.57 8.61
N PRO A 413 -3.32 -41.79 8.22
CA PRO A 413 -4.09 -43.00 8.45
C PRO A 413 -4.45 -43.19 9.93
N VAL A 414 -5.65 -43.72 10.22
CA VAL A 414 -6.11 -43.98 11.60
C VAL A 414 -5.09 -44.77 12.44
N LYS A 415 -4.37 -45.71 11.82
CA LYS A 415 -3.34 -46.52 12.48
C LYS A 415 -2.11 -45.73 12.95
N LEU A 416 -1.90 -44.52 12.42
CA LEU A 416 -0.82 -43.60 12.81
C LEU A 416 -1.30 -42.48 13.73
N GLN A 417 -2.60 -42.41 14.03
CA GLN A 417 -3.18 -41.47 15.00
C GLN A 417 -3.03 -42.04 16.41
N THR A 418 -1.79 -42.26 16.81
CA THR A 418 -1.39 -42.82 18.11
C THR A 418 -0.49 -41.82 18.84
N GLY A 419 -0.25 -42.06 20.14
CA GLY A 419 0.67 -41.24 20.93
C GLY A 419 0.29 -39.76 20.90
N LYS A 420 1.19 -38.90 20.40
CA LYS A 420 0.94 -37.44 20.34
C LYS A 420 -0.17 -37.05 19.36
N TRP A 421 -0.58 -37.94 18.46
CA TRP A 421 -1.63 -37.69 17.48
C TRP A 421 -2.98 -38.32 17.81
N GLU A 422 -3.11 -39.03 18.93
CA GLU A 422 -4.33 -39.77 19.30
C GLU A 422 -5.60 -38.89 19.37
N LYS A 423 -5.45 -37.63 19.78
CA LYS A 423 -6.54 -36.64 19.87
C LYS A 423 -6.39 -35.52 18.85
N ALA A 424 -5.61 -35.73 17.79
CA ALA A 424 -5.28 -34.66 16.86
C ALA A 424 -6.42 -34.34 15.89
N GLY A 425 -6.72 -33.06 15.73
CA GLY A 425 -7.82 -32.59 14.90
C GLY A 425 -7.63 -31.15 14.43
N ALA A 426 -8.74 -30.45 14.19
CA ALA A 426 -8.72 -29.04 13.78
C ALA A 426 -7.94 -28.17 14.77
N ASP A 427 -8.19 -28.31 16.08
CA ASP A 427 -7.49 -27.54 17.13
C ASP A 427 -5.97 -27.81 17.16
N THR A 428 -5.56 -28.97 16.65
CA THR A 428 -4.15 -29.37 16.59
C THR A 428 -3.43 -28.75 15.41
N PHE A 429 -4.06 -28.71 14.23
CA PHE A 429 -3.37 -28.41 12.97
C PHE A 429 -3.83 -27.14 12.26
N LEU A 430 -5.08 -26.72 12.41
CA LEU A 430 -5.64 -25.61 11.64
C LEU A 430 -4.84 -24.32 11.87
N GLY A 431 -4.40 -23.69 10.77
CA GLY A 431 -3.58 -22.48 10.80
C GLY A 431 -2.11 -22.70 11.15
N LYS A 432 -1.70 -23.92 11.49
CA LYS A 432 -0.29 -24.26 11.77
C LYS A 432 0.43 -24.76 10.52
N THR A 433 1.74 -24.57 10.48
CA THR A 433 2.59 -25.14 9.44
C THR A 433 2.89 -26.59 9.78
N VAL A 434 2.61 -27.50 8.86
CA VAL A 434 3.00 -28.92 8.98
C VAL A 434 4.08 -29.25 7.96
N ARG A 435 4.97 -30.17 8.32
CA ARG A 435 5.87 -30.85 7.39
C ARG A 435 5.56 -32.33 7.43
N ALA A 436 5.36 -32.92 6.26
CA ALA A 436 5.00 -34.32 6.11
C ALA A 436 5.84 -35.00 5.04
N THR A 437 6.42 -36.15 5.34
CA THR A 437 7.05 -37.04 4.37
C THR A 437 6.12 -38.21 4.09
N GLY A 438 5.97 -38.58 2.82
CA GLY A 438 5.10 -39.71 2.48
C GLY A 438 4.95 -39.92 1.00
N LYS A 439 4.13 -40.91 0.65
CA LYS A 439 3.92 -41.31 -0.74
C LYS A 439 2.81 -40.48 -1.38
N VAL A 440 3.11 -39.84 -2.49
CA VAL A 440 2.11 -39.12 -3.28
C VAL A 440 1.30 -40.13 -4.08
N ASN A 441 -0.02 -40.12 -3.90
CA ASN A 441 -0.95 -40.99 -4.62
C ASN A 441 -2.18 -40.21 -5.09
N THR A 442 -2.95 -40.83 -5.97
CA THR A 442 -4.24 -40.29 -6.41
C THR A 442 -5.34 -41.08 -5.71
N ASN A 443 -6.27 -40.38 -5.05
CA ASN A 443 -7.39 -41.04 -4.39
C ASN A 443 -8.46 -41.49 -5.41
N LYS A 444 -9.50 -42.19 -4.90
CA LYS A 444 -10.59 -42.73 -5.73
C LYS A 444 -11.40 -41.65 -6.47
N GLN A 445 -11.32 -40.40 -6.03
CA GLN A 445 -12.00 -39.25 -6.63
C GLN A 445 -11.09 -38.49 -7.62
N GLY A 446 -9.88 -38.98 -7.90
CA GLY A 446 -8.95 -38.36 -8.84
C GLY A 446 -8.12 -37.21 -8.25
N ALA A 447 -8.25 -36.93 -6.95
CA ALA A 447 -7.46 -35.88 -6.29
C ALA A 447 -6.10 -36.42 -5.84
N VAL A 448 -5.04 -35.63 -6.04
CA VAL A 448 -3.68 -35.98 -5.63
C VAL A 448 -3.50 -35.63 -4.14
N GLN A 449 -2.90 -36.55 -3.39
CA GLN A 449 -2.68 -36.44 -1.95
C GLN A 449 -1.37 -37.12 -1.55
N LEU A 450 -0.88 -36.82 -0.36
CA LEU A 450 0.25 -37.51 0.26
C LEU A 450 -0.23 -38.33 1.44
N GLU A 451 0.09 -39.63 1.46
CA GLU A 451 -0.20 -40.49 2.60
C GLU A 451 1.06 -40.67 3.46
N VAL A 452 0.94 -40.32 4.75
CA VAL A 452 2.01 -40.47 5.74
C VAL A 452 2.19 -41.96 6.06
N THR A 453 3.44 -42.43 6.08
CA THR A 453 3.77 -43.84 6.28
C THR A 453 4.16 -44.19 7.72
N GLU A 454 4.82 -43.28 8.43
CA GLU A 454 5.23 -43.46 9.82
C GLU A 454 4.86 -42.24 10.68
N GLU A 455 4.65 -42.43 12.00
CA GLU A 455 4.26 -41.34 12.91
C GLU A 455 5.29 -40.18 12.95
N LYS A 456 6.58 -40.52 12.79
CA LYS A 456 7.70 -39.57 12.78
C LYS A 456 7.74 -38.69 11.52
N ASP A 457 7.07 -39.11 10.46
CA ASP A 457 7.09 -38.43 9.16
C ASP A 457 6.14 -37.23 9.13
N LEU A 458 5.43 -36.93 10.23
CA LEU A 458 4.60 -35.74 10.39
C LEU A 458 5.07 -34.91 11.58
N GLU A 459 5.28 -33.61 11.35
CA GLU A 459 5.57 -32.64 12.39
C GLU A 459 4.84 -31.32 12.20
N ILE A 460 4.60 -30.60 13.30
CA ILE A 460 4.21 -29.19 13.28
C ILE A 460 5.50 -28.37 13.37
N VAL A 461 5.77 -27.59 12.33
CA VAL A 461 6.96 -26.74 12.26
C VAL A 461 6.70 -25.49 13.08
N LYS A 462 7.58 -25.20 14.06
CA LYS A 462 7.56 -23.92 14.77
C LYS A 462 7.98 -22.83 13.79
N GLN A 463 7.13 -21.80 13.64
CA GLN A 463 7.43 -20.64 12.80
C GLN A 463 8.49 -19.75 13.43
#